data_AF-A0A2J7TCB5-F1
#
_entry.id   AF-A0A2J7TCB5-F1
#
_cell.length_a   1.000
_cell.length_b   1.000
_cell.length_c   1.000
_cell.angle_alpha   90.00
_cell.angle_beta   90.00
_cell.angle_gamma   90.00
#
_symmetry.space_group_name_H-M   'P 1'
#
loop_
_entity.id
_entity.type
_entity.pdbx_description
1 polymer ?
#
loop_
_entity_poly.entity_id
_entity_poly.type
_entity_poly.pdbx_seq_one_letter_code
_entity_poly.pdbx_strand_id
1 'polypeptide(L)'
;MMVTREFAREHGLVLPEGYGRDPAERKRGRESLYEKEHQRATGLSKEERMVMVTHAWQTSDGPRAFVRALEQMGYVLATGKRPYVLVDLYGTMNALPKLIDDRQVKTKDIRAFLEKEFPPEQLPTVEEARELVAAHRLAREEFAKAQDDGRKRDALLQVQAVRRSGVVAEQAALLETHRQERAALAREQLRERELLRAGYLAQVRQIKAERQAAKPTGLAAFLGRVTGITLIAGKLQRYRDKQRLDAFIEKKVTVVDAQRVAAHALAQRHQLQAAEVDRSLRARKAVEERELKSLEVKRVRERRVKDRAGHEHMPALTLELKPRGRSASVRKSKNRYRDPLKAAEERYAPRVPEEKDKPIDLQQAMQDAQAAQSPFPKAVDLQDAFTRVAGSGKGEDSGGDGDDGAIVQKPISRSTRASERGRGE
;
A
#
# COMPACT_ATOMS: atom_id res chain seq x y z
N MET A 1 32.11 -3.87 -18.67
CA MET A 1 33.30 -4.71 -18.97
C MET A 1 33.95 -4.37 -20.33
N MET A 2 34.11 -3.09 -20.68
CA MET A 2 35.03 -2.69 -21.78
C MET A 2 36.40 -2.36 -21.20
N VAL A 3 36.44 -1.48 -20.20
CA VAL A 3 37.62 -1.06 -19.43
C VAL A 3 38.61 -2.20 -19.09
N THR A 4 38.14 -3.32 -18.53
CA THR A 4 39.03 -4.44 -18.14
C THR A 4 39.61 -5.24 -19.32
N ARG A 5 39.04 -5.10 -20.52
CA ARG A 5 39.48 -5.81 -21.74
C ARG A 5 40.37 -4.94 -22.62
N GLU A 6 40.15 -3.63 -22.62
CA GLU A 6 41.01 -2.64 -23.26
C GLU A 6 42.34 -2.54 -22.49
N PHE A 7 42.28 -2.41 -21.15
CA PHE A 7 43.45 -2.46 -20.27
C PHE A 7 44.31 -3.73 -20.49
N ALA A 8 43.68 -4.91 -20.56
CA ALA A 8 44.41 -6.16 -20.80
C ALA A 8 45.11 -6.21 -22.17
N ARG A 9 44.56 -5.54 -23.20
CA ARG A 9 45.20 -5.41 -24.53
C ARG A 9 46.36 -4.42 -24.51
N GLU A 10 46.19 -3.28 -23.85
CA GLU A 10 47.21 -2.22 -23.74
C GLU A 10 48.42 -2.68 -22.92
N HIS A 11 48.21 -3.53 -21.91
CA HIS A 11 49.25 -4.07 -21.05
C HIS A 11 49.72 -5.50 -21.41
N GLY A 12 49.32 -6.04 -22.56
CA GLY A 12 49.79 -7.35 -23.05
C GLY A 12 49.41 -8.55 -22.18
N LEU A 13 48.37 -8.42 -21.36
CA LEU A 13 47.94 -9.45 -20.40
C LEU A 13 47.07 -10.52 -21.09
N VAL A 14 47.46 -11.79 -20.96
CA VAL A 14 46.66 -12.92 -21.43
C VAL A 14 45.38 -13.01 -20.58
N LEU A 15 44.22 -12.84 -21.21
CA LEU A 15 42.94 -12.98 -20.51
C LEU A 15 42.63 -14.46 -20.22
N PRO A 16 42.00 -14.79 -19.08
CA PRO A 16 41.55 -16.14 -18.78
C PRO A 16 40.61 -16.73 -19.84
N GLU A 17 40.53 -18.06 -19.88
CA GLU A 17 39.66 -18.80 -20.78
C GLU A 17 38.19 -18.31 -20.67
N GLY A 18 37.52 -18.13 -21.81
CA GLY A 18 36.18 -17.52 -21.88
C GLY A 18 36.14 -15.98 -21.87
N TYR A 19 37.25 -15.28 -21.60
CA TYR A 19 37.34 -13.81 -21.78
C TYR A 19 37.92 -13.40 -23.14
N GLY A 20 38.54 -14.32 -23.88
CA GLY A 20 38.90 -14.17 -25.28
C GLY A 20 37.68 -13.94 -26.18
N ARG A 21 37.87 -13.23 -27.30
CA ARG A 21 36.80 -12.87 -28.25
C ARG A 21 37.10 -13.42 -29.63
N ASP A 22 37.12 -14.75 -29.76
CA ASP A 22 37.46 -15.40 -31.01
C ASP A 22 36.47 -15.05 -32.14
N PRO A 23 36.95 -14.46 -33.26
CA PRO A 23 36.10 -14.15 -34.39
C PRO A 23 35.45 -15.38 -35.04
N ALA A 24 36.09 -16.55 -34.90
CA ALA A 24 35.65 -17.82 -35.46
C ALA A 24 34.47 -18.45 -34.69
N GLU A 25 34.51 -18.43 -33.35
CA GLU A 25 33.39 -18.91 -32.51
C GLU A 25 32.09 -18.16 -32.80
N ARG A 26 32.21 -16.88 -33.16
CA ARG A 26 31.09 -15.98 -33.41
C ARG A 26 30.15 -16.43 -34.53
N LYS A 27 30.63 -17.27 -35.45
CA LYS A 27 29.91 -17.74 -36.63
C LYS A 27 29.39 -19.17 -36.51
N ARG A 28 29.75 -19.93 -35.47
CA ARG A 28 29.31 -21.32 -35.27
C ARG A 28 28.01 -21.36 -34.46
N GLY A 29 26.87 -21.51 -35.15
CA GLY A 29 25.60 -22.01 -34.58
C GLY A 29 24.92 -21.19 -33.47
N ARG A 30 25.44 -20.03 -33.06
CA ARG A 30 24.79 -19.19 -32.04
C ARG A 30 23.55 -18.51 -32.63
N GLU A 31 22.37 -19.04 -32.33
CA GLU A 31 21.08 -18.40 -32.65
C GLU A 31 21.10 -16.92 -32.25
N SER A 32 20.48 -16.07 -33.08
CA SER A 32 20.40 -14.64 -32.81
C SER A 32 19.70 -14.38 -31.48
N LEU A 33 20.05 -13.29 -30.78
CA LEU A 33 19.29 -12.84 -29.60
C LEU A 33 17.80 -12.67 -29.93
N TYR A 34 17.50 -12.20 -31.15
CA TYR A 34 16.14 -12.13 -31.68
C TYR A 34 15.45 -13.50 -31.76
N GLU A 35 16.15 -14.53 -32.22
CA GLU A 35 15.61 -15.90 -32.34
C GLU A 35 15.42 -16.52 -30.94
N LYS A 36 16.31 -16.24 -29.98
CA LYS A 36 16.18 -16.69 -28.59
C LYS A 36 15.05 -16.00 -27.84
N GLU A 37 14.83 -14.70 -28.06
CA GLU A 37 13.68 -13.98 -27.52
C GLU A 37 12.38 -14.48 -28.14
N HIS A 38 12.38 -14.73 -29.45
CA HIS A 38 11.26 -15.36 -30.16
C HIS A 38 10.92 -16.72 -29.58
N GLN A 39 11.91 -17.62 -29.42
CA GLN A 39 11.74 -18.94 -28.81
C GLN A 39 11.30 -18.84 -27.34
N ARG A 40 11.73 -17.84 -26.57
CA ARG A 40 11.22 -17.62 -25.19
C ARG A 40 9.77 -17.11 -25.16
N ALA A 41 9.35 -16.34 -26.17
CA ALA A 41 8.00 -15.81 -26.26
C ALA A 41 6.99 -16.88 -26.72
N THR A 42 7.31 -17.56 -27.83
CA THR A 42 6.48 -18.63 -28.43
C THR A 42 6.66 -19.97 -27.76
N GLY A 43 7.83 -20.25 -27.20
CA GLY A 43 8.25 -21.57 -26.75
C GLY A 43 8.49 -22.57 -27.89
N LEU A 44 8.74 -22.10 -29.12
CA LEU A 44 8.99 -22.92 -30.31
C LEU A 44 10.34 -22.56 -30.92
N SER A 45 11.13 -23.57 -31.28
CA SER A 45 12.38 -23.37 -32.03
C SER A 45 12.11 -22.83 -33.44
N LYS A 46 13.17 -22.44 -34.14
CA LYS A 46 13.06 -22.02 -35.54
C LYS A 46 12.76 -23.21 -36.45
N GLU A 47 13.35 -24.36 -36.15
CA GLU A 47 13.21 -25.61 -36.91
C GLU A 47 11.79 -26.16 -36.76
N GLU A 48 11.23 -26.20 -35.55
CA GLU A 48 9.83 -26.56 -35.31
C GLU A 48 8.86 -25.69 -36.12
N ARG A 49 9.09 -24.35 -36.16
CA ARG A 49 8.27 -23.45 -36.97
C ARG A 49 8.43 -23.67 -38.47
N MET A 50 9.62 -24.06 -38.93
CA MET A 50 9.85 -24.43 -40.33
C MET A 50 9.08 -25.70 -40.69
N VAL A 51 9.16 -26.75 -39.85
CA VAL A 51 8.42 -28.00 -40.04
C VAL A 51 6.91 -27.76 -40.12
N MET A 52 6.34 -26.98 -39.19
CA MET A 52 4.89 -26.69 -39.18
C MET A 52 4.42 -25.90 -40.42
N VAL A 53 5.15 -24.86 -40.81
CA VAL A 53 4.78 -24.04 -41.99
C VAL A 53 4.96 -24.83 -43.29
N THR A 54 5.97 -25.70 -43.37
CA THR A 54 6.19 -26.61 -44.50
C THR A 54 5.10 -27.69 -44.58
N HIS A 55 4.72 -28.29 -43.45
CA HIS A 55 3.60 -29.23 -43.38
C HIS A 55 2.28 -28.59 -43.83
N ALA A 56 1.99 -27.36 -43.38
CA ALA A 56 0.80 -26.64 -43.83
C ALA A 56 0.82 -26.30 -45.33
N TRP A 57 1.99 -26.01 -45.90
CA TRP A 57 2.18 -25.78 -47.33
C TRP A 57 1.94 -27.05 -48.16
N GLN A 58 2.47 -28.18 -47.71
CA GLN A 58 2.28 -29.48 -48.36
C GLN A 58 0.85 -30.02 -48.25
N THR A 59 0.14 -29.68 -47.17
CA THR A 59 -1.25 -30.13 -46.91
C THR A 59 -2.31 -29.23 -47.56
N SER A 60 -1.94 -28.03 -48.04
CA SER A 60 -2.91 -27.06 -48.56
C SER A 60 -3.18 -27.21 -50.05
N ASP A 61 -4.41 -27.60 -50.41
CA ASP A 61 -4.86 -27.73 -51.81
C ASP A 61 -4.95 -26.39 -52.59
N GLY A 62 -4.90 -25.24 -51.89
CA GLY A 62 -4.99 -23.91 -52.51
C GLY A 62 -4.65 -22.75 -51.57
N PRO A 63 -4.50 -21.51 -52.09
CA PRO A 63 -3.95 -20.39 -51.34
C PRO A 63 -4.79 -20.01 -50.11
N ARG A 64 -6.13 -19.97 -50.23
CA ARG A 64 -7.04 -19.75 -49.10
C ARG A 64 -7.00 -20.86 -48.05
N ALA A 65 -6.74 -22.12 -48.43
CA ALA A 65 -6.56 -23.22 -47.48
C ALA A 65 -5.24 -23.04 -46.70
N PHE A 66 -4.16 -22.65 -47.41
CA PHE A 66 -2.86 -22.36 -46.80
C PHE A 66 -2.94 -21.20 -45.79
N VAL A 67 -3.57 -20.08 -46.16
CA VAL A 67 -3.74 -18.92 -45.25
C VAL A 67 -4.57 -19.31 -44.01
N ARG A 68 -5.63 -20.11 -44.17
CA ARG A 68 -6.41 -20.61 -43.02
C ARG A 68 -5.61 -21.54 -42.11
N ALA A 69 -4.75 -22.40 -42.66
CA ALA A 69 -3.85 -23.23 -41.86
C ALA A 69 -2.83 -22.36 -41.09
N LEU A 70 -2.31 -21.29 -41.71
CA LEU A 70 -1.44 -20.32 -41.05
C LEU A 70 -2.17 -19.58 -39.90
N GLU A 71 -3.41 -19.13 -40.11
CA GLU A 71 -4.25 -18.49 -39.07
C GLU A 71 -4.51 -19.43 -37.88
N GLN A 72 -4.80 -20.71 -38.16
CA GLN A 72 -4.96 -21.76 -37.15
C GLN A 72 -3.67 -22.02 -36.35
N MET A 73 -2.49 -21.92 -36.99
CA MET A 73 -1.20 -22.02 -36.31
C MET A 73 -0.74 -20.73 -35.61
N GLY A 74 -1.55 -19.65 -35.66
CA GLY A 74 -1.27 -18.39 -34.99
C GLY A 74 -0.44 -17.38 -35.79
N TYR A 75 -0.46 -17.45 -37.13
CA TYR A 75 0.19 -16.48 -38.03
C TYR A 75 -0.82 -15.64 -38.83
N VAL A 76 -0.55 -14.34 -38.97
CA VAL A 76 -1.21 -13.43 -39.94
C VAL A 76 -0.30 -13.27 -41.16
N LEU A 77 -0.87 -13.35 -42.36
CA LEU A 77 -0.19 -12.98 -43.60
C LEU A 77 -0.23 -11.45 -43.80
N ALA A 78 0.93 -10.84 -44.01
CA ALA A 78 1.10 -9.39 -44.11
C ALA A 78 2.09 -9.00 -45.23
N THR A 79 2.01 -7.75 -45.68
CA THR A 79 2.89 -7.14 -46.68
C THR A 79 3.86 -6.13 -46.06
N GLY A 80 5.00 -5.86 -46.72
CA GLY A 80 6.01 -4.90 -46.27
C GLY A 80 7.22 -4.86 -47.20
N LYS A 81 8.45 -4.70 -46.66
CA LYS A 81 9.70 -4.71 -47.47
C LYS A 81 9.92 -6.03 -48.26
N ARG A 82 9.16 -7.08 -47.94
CA ARG A 82 8.99 -8.29 -48.75
C ARG A 82 7.48 -8.47 -48.98
N PRO A 83 7.04 -8.96 -50.15
CA PRO A 83 5.61 -9.00 -50.50
C PRO A 83 4.79 -9.96 -49.63
N TYR A 84 5.41 -11.01 -49.08
CA TYR A 84 4.75 -11.97 -48.19
C TYR A 84 5.59 -12.18 -46.92
N VAL A 85 4.99 -11.87 -45.79
CA VAL A 85 5.58 -11.88 -44.45
C VAL A 85 4.56 -12.48 -43.48
N LEU A 86 5.02 -13.30 -42.54
CA LEU A 86 4.19 -13.80 -41.44
C LEU A 86 4.42 -12.98 -40.18
N VAL A 87 3.34 -12.52 -39.57
CA VAL A 87 3.33 -11.95 -38.22
C VAL A 87 2.74 -12.97 -37.26
N ASP A 88 3.52 -13.33 -36.26
CA ASP A 88 3.17 -14.26 -35.18
C ASP A 88 2.19 -13.60 -34.18
N LEU A 89 1.39 -14.39 -33.43
CA LEU A 89 0.58 -13.96 -32.27
C LEU A 89 1.34 -13.08 -31.24
N TYR A 90 2.67 -13.16 -31.19
CA TYR A 90 3.50 -12.31 -30.33
C TYR A 90 4.03 -11.02 -31.01
N GLY A 91 3.67 -10.76 -32.28
CA GLY A 91 4.05 -9.56 -33.06
C GLY A 91 5.42 -9.65 -33.75
N THR A 92 6.07 -10.82 -33.69
CA THR A 92 7.36 -11.09 -34.33
C THR A 92 7.18 -11.33 -35.83
N MET A 93 8.14 -10.85 -36.62
CA MET A 93 8.10 -10.88 -38.07
C MET A 93 8.98 -12.02 -38.60
N ASN A 94 8.42 -12.87 -39.45
CA ASN A 94 9.15 -13.91 -40.14
C ASN A 94 8.89 -13.84 -41.66
N ALA A 95 9.93 -13.92 -42.48
CA ALA A 95 9.74 -13.94 -43.94
C ALA A 95 9.24 -15.32 -44.38
N LEU A 96 8.06 -15.41 -45.01
CA LEU A 96 7.44 -16.68 -45.40
C LEU A 96 8.40 -17.62 -46.18
N PRO A 97 9.18 -17.16 -47.19
CA PRO A 97 10.12 -18.02 -47.92
C PRO A 97 11.36 -18.48 -47.13
N LYS A 98 11.48 -18.14 -45.84
CA LYS A 98 12.49 -18.67 -44.91
C LYS A 98 11.90 -19.69 -43.92
N LEU A 99 10.59 -19.91 -43.95
CA LEU A 99 9.88 -20.85 -43.08
C LEU A 99 9.39 -22.10 -43.83
N ILE A 100 9.43 -22.12 -45.15
CA ILE A 100 9.20 -23.31 -45.97
C ILE A 100 10.57 -23.92 -46.28
N ASP A 101 10.82 -25.16 -45.85
CA ASP A 101 12.10 -25.88 -46.01
C ASP A 101 12.07 -26.89 -47.18
N ASP A 102 11.20 -26.64 -48.17
CA ASP A 102 11.13 -27.46 -49.38
C ASP A 102 12.14 -26.99 -50.43
N ARG A 103 13.17 -27.81 -50.68
CA ARG A 103 14.22 -27.56 -51.69
C ARG A 103 13.68 -27.33 -53.12
N GLN A 104 12.45 -27.78 -53.40
CA GLN A 104 11.78 -27.62 -54.69
C GLN A 104 11.06 -26.26 -54.83
N VAL A 105 10.66 -25.63 -53.73
CA VAL A 105 9.80 -24.44 -53.72
C VAL A 105 10.65 -23.17 -53.74
N LYS A 106 10.65 -22.43 -54.85
CA LYS A 106 11.40 -21.18 -54.95
C LYS A 106 10.53 -20.01 -54.48
N THR A 107 11.20 -18.92 -54.08
CA THR A 107 10.52 -17.66 -53.70
C THR A 107 9.63 -17.07 -54.81
N LYS A 108 9.84 -17.43 -56.08
CA LYS A 108 8.96 -17.03 -57.20
C LYS A 108 7.64 -17.80 -57.17
N ASP A 109 7.70 -19.09 -56.86
CA ASP A 109 6.56 -20.02 -56.93
C ASP A 109 5.57 -19.72 -55.79
N ILE A 110 6.08 -19.44 -54.58
CA ILE A 110 5.28 -18.96 -53.44
C ILE A 110 4.52 -17.67 -53.79
N ARG A 111 5.15 -16.75 -54.54
CA ARG A 111 4.49 -15.51 -54.97
C ARG A 111 3.39 -15.79 -55.97
N ALA A 112 3.69 -16.52 -57.05
CA ALA A 112 2.73 -16.87 -58.09
C ALA A 112 1.57 -17.76 -57.59
N PHE A 113 1.75 -18.45 -56.47
CA PHE A 113 0.68 -19.18 -55.77
C PHE A 113 -0.24 -18.23 -54.99
N LEU A 114 0.32 -17.38 -54.14
CA LEU A 114 -0.46 -16.46 -53.29
C LEU A 114 -1.12 -15.31 -54.06
N GLU A 115 -0.45 -14.78 -55.08
CA GLU A 115 -0.88 -13.61 -55.86
C GLU A 115 -2.21 -13.82 -56.60
N LYS A 116 -2.62 -15.08 -56.81
CA LYS A 116 -3.91 -15.46 -57.42
C LYS A 116 -5.13 -15.10 -56.56
N GLU A 117 -4.98 -15.10 -55.24
CA GLU A 117 -6.10 -14.89 -54.29
C GLU A 117 -5.80 -13.80 -53.25
N PHE A 118 -4.52 -13.51 -52.99
CA PHE A 118 -4.03 -12.55 -51.99
C PHE A 118 -2.93 -11.67 -52.60
N PRO A 119 -3.27 -10.71 -53.49
CA PRO A 119 -2.29 -9.80 -54.05
C PRO A 119 -1.66 -8.93 -52.94
N PRO A 120 -0.38 -8.55 -53.05
CA PRO A 120 0.38 -7.90 -51.98
C PRO A 120 -0.11 -6.49 -51.61
N GLU A 121 -1.01 -5.91 -52.41
CA GLU A 121 -1.65 -4.61 -52.18
C GLU A 121 -2.92 -4.71 -51.30
N GLN A 122 -3.53 -5.90 -51.19
CA GLN A 122 -4.73 -6.13 -50.39
C GLN A 122 -4.42 -6.72 -49.01
N LEU A 123 -3.16 -7.06 -48.74
CA LEU A 123 -2.71 -7.58 -47.45
C LEU A 123 -2.46 -6.43 -46.47
N PRO A 124 -2.74 -6.63 -45.15
CA PRO A 124 -2.40 -5.64 -44.14
C PRO A 124 -0.90 -5.42 -44.10
N THR A 125 -0.47 -4.19 -43.83
CA THR A 125 0.94 -3.89 -43.57
C THR A 125 1.43 -4.60 -42.31
N VAL A 126 2.74 -4.75 -42.16
CA VAL A 126 3.38 -5.30 -40.95
C VAL A 126 2.86 -4.65 -39.67
N GLU A 127 2.63 -3.34 -39.68
CA GLU A 127 2.28 -2.56 -38.49
C GLU A 127 0.82 -2.76 -38.13
N GLU A 128 -0.10 -2.68 -39.09
CA GLU A 128 -1.52 -3.04 -38.91
C GLU A 128 -1.68 -4.50 -38.46
N ALA A 129 -0.94 -5.45 -39.07
CA ALA A 129 -0.98 -6.85 -38.67
C ALA A 129 -0.49 -7.06 -37.23
N ARG A 130 0.50 -6.29 -36.76
CA ARG A 130 0.93 -6.29 -35.35
C ARG A 130 -0.13 -5.72 -34.42
N GLU A 131 -0.84 -4.67 -34.82
CA GLU A 131 -1.92 -4.06 -34.04
C GLU A 131 -3.12 -5.01 -33.91
N LEU A 132 -3.56 -5.63 -35.01
CA LEU A 132 -4.61 -6.66 -35.02
C LEU A 132 -4.25 -7.82 -34.07
N VAL A 133 -3.01 -8.32 -34.16
CA VAL A 133 -2.50 -9.36 -33.26
C VAL A 133 -2.44 -8.88 -31.80
N ALA A 134 -2.03 -7.64 -31.55
CA ALA A 134 -1.97 -7.08 -30.19
C ALA A 134 -3.36 -6.93 -29.57
N ALA A 135 -4.36 -6.49 -30.34
CA ALA A 135 -5.75 -6.41 -29.92
C ALA A 135 -6.33 -7.80 -29.64
N HIS A 136 -6.06 -8.78 -30.50
CA HIS A 136 -6.44 -10.19 -30.31
C HIS A 136 -5.82 -10.79 -29.03
N ARG A 137 -4.53 -10.52 -28.79
CA ARG A 137 -3.85 -10.92 -27.55
C ARG A 137 -4.46 -10.25 -26.33
N LEU A 138 -4.75 -8.94 -26.39
CA LEU A 138 -5.39 -8.21 -25.29
C LEU A 138 -6.77 -8.79 -24.96
N ALA A 139 -7.63 -9.03 -25.96
CA ALA A 139 -8.95 -9.63 -25.77
C ALA A 139 -8.86 -11.02 -25.11
N ARG A 140 -7.89 -11.87 -25.51
CA ARG A 140 -7.62 -13.15 -24.82
C ARG A 140 -7.11 -12.93 -23.39
N GLU A 141 -6.19 -12.00 -23.18
CA GLU A 141 -5.64 -11.69 -21.86
C GLU A 141 -6.74 -11.23 -20.91
N GLU A 142 -7.60 -10.31 -21.33
CA GLU A 142 -8.78 -9.85 -20.60
C GLU A 142 -9.79 -10.97 -20.35
N PHE A 143 -10.10 -11.78 -21.36
CA PHE A 143 -11.04 -12.90 -21.20
C PHE A 143 -10.63 -13.84 -20.06
N ALA A 144 -9.35 -14.25 -19.95
CA ALA A 144 -8.95 -15.07 -18.80
C ALA A 144 -8.49 -14.28 -17.55
N LYS A 145 -8.22 -12.97 -17.62
CA LYS A 145 -8.23 -12.13 -16.41
C LYS A 145 -9.62 -12.17 -15.75
N ALA A 146 -10.69 -12.28 -16.54
CA ALA A 146 -12.08 -12.46 -16.06
C ALA A 146 -12.45 -13.92 -15.70
N GLN A 147 -11.70 -14.92 -16.17
CA GLN A 147 -11.89 -16.35 -15.77
C GLN A 147 -11.02 -16.74 -14.56
N ASP A 148 -9.92 -16.03 -14.30
CA ASP A 148 -9.00 -16.32 -13.21
C ASP A 148 -9.63 -15.95 -11.86
N ASP A 149 -9.93 -16.96 -11.05
CA ASP A 149 -10.26 -16.79 -9.63
C ASP A 149 -9.11 -16.06 -8.92
N GLY A 150 -9.35 -14.80 -8.51
CA GLY A 150 -8.37 -13.91 -7.87
C GLY A 150 -7.69 -14.46 -6.60
N ARG A 151 -8.24 -15.53 -6.02
CA ARG A 151 -7.81 -16.23 -4.79
C ARG A 151 -6.30 -16.33 -4.58
N LYS A 152 -5.49 -16.64 -5.61
CA LYS A 152 -4.01 -16.72 -5.47
C LYS A 152 -3.38 -15.33 -5.19
N ARG A 153 -3.88 -14.28 -5.84
CA ARG A 153 -3.47 -12.88 -5.61
C ARG A 153 -3.98 -12.41 -4.25
N ASP A 154 -5.24 -12.70 -3.93
CA ASP A 154 -5.86 -12.27 -2.68
C ASP A 154 -5.17 -12.93 -1.48
N ALA A 155 -4.88 -14.23 -1.55
CA ALA A 155 -4.10 -14.93 -0.53
C ALA A 155 -2.69 -14.33 -0.35
N LEU A 156 -2.01 -13.98 -1.45
CA LEU A 156 -0.71 -13.29 -1.37
C LEU A 156 -0.85 -11.92 -0.70
N LEU A 157 -1.87 -11.13 -1.05
CA LEU A 157 -2.14 -9.83 -0.44
C LEU A 157 -2.45 -9.94 1.06
N GLN A 158 -3.18 -10.97 1.51
CA GLN A 158 -3.41 -11.24 2.94
C GLN A 158 -2.09 -11.56 3.66
N VAL A 159 -1.24 -12.42 3.08
CA VAL A 159 0.08 -12.75 3.65
C VAL A 159 1.04 -11.55 3.63
N GLN A 160 0.91 -10.64 2.67
CA GLN A 160 1.63 -9.36 2.65
C GLN A 160 1.10 -8.40 3.73
N ALA A 161 -0.22 -8.29 3.91
CA ALA A 161 -0.84 -7.44 4.94
C ALA A 161 -0.42 -7.86 6.35
N VAL A 162 -0.40 -9.17 6.66
CA VAL A 162 0.09 -9.71 7.94
C VAL A 162 1.59 -9.44 8.13
N ARG A 163 2.41 -9.53 7.07
CA ARG A 163 3.83 -9.15 7.16
C ARG A 163 4.01 -7.64 7.35
N ARG A 164 3.17 -6.81 6.75
CA ARG A 164 3.25 -5.35 6.83
C ARG A 164 2.74 -4.80 8.16
N SER A 165 1.74 -5.44 8.79
CA SER A 165 1.15 -4.97 10.05
C SER A 165 2.18 -4.82 11.17
N GLY A 166 3.18 -5.71 11.25
CA GLY A 166 4.28 -5.61 12.21
C GLY A 166 5.04 -4.28 12.15
N VAL A 167 5.53 -3.89 10.96
CA VAL A 167 6.26 -2.61 10.81
C VAL A 167 5.33 -1.39 10.92
N VAL A 168 4.05 -1.53 10.57
CA VAL A 168 3.06 -0.46 10.81
C VAL A 168 2.81 -0.29 12.31
N ALA A 169 2.79 -1.37 13.09
CA ALA A 169 2.70 -1.32 14.55
C ALA A 169 3.99 -0.75 15.18
N GLU A 170 5.18 -1.13 14.69
CA GLU A 170 6.46 -0.52 15.08
C GLU A 170 6.46 1.00 14.80
N GLN A 171 5.97 1.43 13.64
CA GLN A 171 5.84 2.85 13.29
C GLN A 171 4.87 3.59 14.23
N ALA A 172 3.72 3.00 14.53
CA ALA A 172 2.73 3.59 15.44
C ALA A 172 3.29 3.71 16.87
N ALA A 173 3.95 2.65 17.37
CA ALA A 173 4.61 2.66 18.67
C ALA A 173 5.72 3.73 18.75
N LEU A 174 6.55 3.85 17.70
CA LEU A 174 7.59 4.88 17.62
C LEU A 174 7.00 6.31 17.65
N LEU A 175 5.89 6.55 16.95
CA LEU A 175 5.24 7.87 16.97
C LEU A 175 4.67 8.23 18.35
N GLU A 176 4.14 7.25 19.08
CA GLU A 176 3.69 7.47 20.47
C GLU A 176 4.86 7.66 21.44
N THR A 177 5.99 6.94 21.30
CA THR A 177 7.19 7.24 22.11
C THR A 177 7.74 8.63 21.80
N HIS A 178 7.81 9.04 20.51
CA HIS A 178 8.18 10.40 20.12
C HIS A 178 7.25 11.46 20.72
N ARG A 179 5.96 11.16 20.85
CA ARG A 179 4.97 12.05 21.46
C ARG A 179 5.18 12.17 22.97
N GLN A 180 5.44 11.04 23.65
CA GLN A 180 5.74 11.00 25.08
C GLN A 180 7.05 11.72 25.41
N GLU A 181 8.13 11.47 24.66
CA GLU A 181 9.42 12.17 24.84
C GLU A 181 9.29 13.69 24.64
N ARG A 182 8.57 14.14 23.61
CA ARG A 182 8.29 15.58 23.41
C ARG A 182 7.48 16.18 24.55
N ALA A 183 6.49 15.46 25.08
CA ALA A 183 5.67 15.92 26.20
C ALA A 183 6.46 15.94 27.53
N ALA A 184 7.35 14.97 27.75
CA ALA A 184 8.25 14.93 28.91
C ALA A 184 9.21 16.13 28.90
N LEU A 185 9.94 16.33 27.79
CA LEU A 185 10.84 17.46 27.62
C LEU A 185 10.10 18.80 27.81
N ALA A 186 8.92 18.97 27.21
CA ALA A 186 8.14 20.20 27.38
C ALA A 186 7.74 20.48 28.85
N ARG A 187 7.43 19.44 29.64
CA ARG A 187 7.13 19.56 31.08
C ARG A 187 8.36 19.93 31.90
N GLU A 188 9.51 19.33 31.61
CA GLU A 188 10.80 19.65 32.25
C GLU A 188 11.18 21.11 31.96
N GLN A 189 11.15 21.51 30.69
CA GLN A 189 11.46 22.88 30.26
C GLN A 189 10.53 23.93 30.88
N LEU A 190 9.25 23.59 31.09
CA LEU A 190 8.31 24.45 31.81
C LEU A 190 8.67 24.57 33.29
N ARG A 191 8.91 23.44 33.97
CA ARG A 191 9.29 23.41 35.40
C ARG A 191 10.58 24.20 35.67
N GLU A 192 11.59 24.09 34.82
CA GLU A 192 12.82 24.89 34.93
C GLU A 192 12.54 26.40 34.90
N ARG A 193 11.68 26.85 33.98
CA ARG A 193 11.29 28.27 33.86
C ARG A 193 10.47 28.73 35.06
N GLU A 194 9.59 27.87 35.58
CA GLU A 194 8.80 28.13 36.79
C GLU A 194 9.69 28.24 38.04
N LEU A 195 10.64 27.31 38.23
CA LEU A 195 11.61 27.34 39.32
C LEU A 195 12.51 28.58 39.26
N LEU A 196 13.03 28.93 38.08
CA LEU A 196 13.83 30.14 37.87
C LEU A 196 13.03 31.41 38.20
N ARG A 197 11.76 31.49 37.78
CA ARG A 197 10.86 32.60 38.11
C ARG A 197 10.52 32.64 39.60
N ALA A 198 10.22 31.50 40.21
CA ALA A 198 9.88 31.38 41.62
C ALA A 198 11.04 31.79 42.53
N GLY A 199 12.26 31.34 42.21
CA GLY A 199 13.49 31.72 42.93
C GLY A 199 13.74 33.24 42.88
N TYR A 200 13.60 33.86 41.71
CA TYR A 200 13.71 35.32 41.58
C TYR A 200 12.63 36.06 42.38
N LEU A 201 11.38 35.63 42.30
CA LEU A 201 10.28 36.24 43.06
C LEU A 201 10.45 36.08 44.58
N ALA A 202 10.99 34.94 45.04
CA ALA A 202 11.33 34.71 46.45
C ALA A 202 12.43 35.67 46.93
N GLN A 203 13.52 35.82 46.16
CA GLN A 203 14.59 36.79 46.46
C GLN A 203 14.05 38.22 46.51
N VAL A 204 13.21 38.64 45.55
CA VAL A 204 12.59 39.97 45.55
C VAL A 204 11.67 40.17 46.76
N ARG A 205 10.97 39.13 47.24
CA ARG A 205 10.16 39.19 48.47
C ARG A 205 11.03 39.34 49.72
N GLN A 206 12.09 38.53 49.86
CA GLN A 206 13.05 38.61 50.98
C GLN A 206 13.69 40.00 51.06
N ILE A 207 14.24 40.49 49.95
CA ILE A 207 14.85 41.83 49.86
C ILE A 207 13.85 42.94 50.20
N LYS A 208 12.56 42.79 49.87
CA LYS A 208 11.52 43.75 50.27
C LYS A 208 11.24 43.69 51.78
N ALA A 209 11.21 42.51 52.39
CA ALA A 209 11.03 42.34 53.83
C ALA A 209 12.23 42.90 54.63
N GLU A 210 13.46 42.56 54.22
CA GLU A 210 14.70 43.14 54.77
C GLU A 210 14.68 44.67 54.73
N ARG A 211 14.31 45.26 53.58
CA ARG A 211 14.16 46.71 53.45
C ARG A 211 13.07 47.29 54.33
N GLN A 212 11.98 46.56 54.60
CA GLN A 212 10.92 47.01 55.49
C GLN A 212 11.39 47.00 56.94
N ALA A 213 12.10 45.96 57.38
CA ALA A 213 12.70 45.88 58.72
C ALA A 213 13.79 46.94 58.94
N ALA A 214 14.63 47.20 57.93
CA ALA A 214 15.72 48.19 58.00
C ALA A 214 15.29 49.64 57.69
N LYS A 215 13.99 49.97 57.71
CA LYS A 215 13.53 51.36 57.52
C LYS A 215 13.88 52.20 58.76
N PRO A 216 14.63 53.31 58.63
CA PRO A 216 14.84 54.22 59.74
C PRO A 216 13.50 54.87 60.13
N THR A 217 13.24 54.95 61.44
CA THR A 217 12.06 55.60 62.04
C THR A 217 12.49 56.81 62.88
N GLY A 218 11.54 57.66 63.26
CA GLY A 218 11.78 58.82 64.13
C GLY A 218 12.82 59.82 63.57
N LEU A 219 13.72 60.30 64.46
CA LEU A 219 14.74 61.31 64.15
C LEU A 219 15.67 60.90 63.00
N ALA A 220 16.06 59.63 62.89
CA ALA A 220 16.89 59.13 61.79
C ALA A 220 16.19 59.26 60.42
N ALA A 221 14.87 59.08 60.38
CA ALA A 221 14.08 59.28 59.16
C ALA A 221 14.00 60.76 58.76
N PHE A 222 13.91 61.66 59.73
CA PHE A 222 13.89 63.12 59.51
C PHE A 222 15.25 63.60 59.00
N LEU A 223 16.32 63.30 59.74
CA LEU A 223 17.70 63.65 59.35
C LEU A 223 18.06 63.07 57.99
N GLY A 224 17.66 61.82 57.69
CA GLY A 224 17.90 61.18 56.39
C GLY A 224 17.16 61.81 55.20
N ARG A 225 16.08 62.59 55.43
CA ARG A 225 15.43 63.41 54.40
C ARG A 225 16.17 64.73 54.21
N VAL A 226 16.42 65.47 55.30
CA VAL A 226 17.06 66.79 55.26
C VAL A 226 18.48 66.71 54.69
N THR A 227 19.24 65.66 55.02
CA THR A 227 20.59 65.39 54.49
C THR A 227 20.61 64.72 53.11
N GLY A 228 19.46 64.34 52.55
CA GLY A 228 19.38 63.64 51.26
C GLY A 228 19.91 62.20 51.23
N ILE A 229 20.42 61.65 52.34
CA ILE A 229 20.96 60.28 52.43
C ILE A 229 19.95 59.23 51.93
N THR A 230 18.65 59.44 52.21
CA THR A 230 17.55 58.60 51.71
C THR A 230 17.47 58.55 50.18
N LEU A 231 17.76 59.64 49.47
CA LEU A 231 17.78 59.67 48.00
C LEU A 231 18.98 58.87 47.44
N ILE A 232 20.15 58.99 48.09
CA ILE A 232 21.36 58.25 47.72
C ILE A 232 21.15 56.74 47.91
N ALA A 233 20.64 56.34 49.08
CA ALA A 233 20.29 54.95 49.37
C ALA A 233 19.25 54.40 48.37
N GLY A 234 18.23 55.19 48.03
CA GLY A 234 17.24 54.84 47.02
C GLY A 234 17.82 54.64 45.61
N LYS A 235 18.75 55.50 45.17
CA LYS A 235 19.47 55.34 43.89
C LYS A 235 20.31 54.06 43.88
N LEU A 236 21.07 53.79 44.95
CA LEU A 236 21.89 52.58 45.08
C LEU A 236 21.05 51.31 45.09
N GLN A 237 19.90 51.31 45.77
CA GLN A 237 18.94 50.20 45.75
C GLN A 237 18.40 49.95 44.34
N ARG A 238 17.98 50.99 43.61
CA ARG A 238 17.51 50.88 42.21
C ARG A 238 18.59 50.31 41.28
N TYR A 239 19.84 50.74 41.43
CA TYR A 239 20.96 50.21 40.65
C TYR A 239 21.20 48.72 40.92
N ARG A 240 21.24 48.31 42.20
CA ARG A 240 21.36 46.90 42.59
C ARG A 240 20.17 46.05 42.13
N ASP A 241 18.95 46.61 42.13
CA ASP A 241 17.77 45.92 41.61
C ASP A 241 17.80 45.76 40.10
N LYS A 242 18.32 46.76 39.37
CA LYS A 242 18.57 46.63 37.93
C LYS A 242 19.58 45.52 37.65
N GLN A 243 20.73 45.51 38.32
CA GLN A 243 21.74 44.43 38.17
C GLN A 243 21.14 43.03 38.42
N ARG A 244 20.26 42.87 39.41
CA ARG A 244 19.56 41.60 39.68
C ARG A 244 18.57 41.22 38.58
N LEU A 245 17.84 42.20 38.02
CA LEU A 245 16.93 41.99 36.90
C LEU A 245 17.72 41.57 35.65
N ASP A 246 18.81 42.27 35.35
CA ASP A 246 19.68 42.00 34.20
C ASP A 246 20.25 40.56 34.31
N ALA A 247 20.80 40.18 35.47
CA ALA A 247 21.31 38.81 35.69
C ALA A 247 20.21 37.73 35.67
N PHE A 248 18.95 38.06 36.01
CA PHE A 248 17.80 37.17 35.84
C PHE A 248 17.42 37.01 34.36
N ILE A 249 17.47 38.09 33.59
CA ILE A 249 17.22 38.07 32.14
C ILE A 249 18.28 37.23 31.42
N GLU A 250 19.57 37.43 31.76
CA GLU A 250 20.68 36.62 31.24
C GLU A 250 20.46 35.12 31.51
N LYS A 251 20.19 34.74 32.77
CA LYS A 251 19.88 33.34 33.13
C LYS A 251 18.65 32.79 32.39
N LYS A 252 17.62 33.60 32.18
CA LYS A 252 16.44 33.20 31.40
C LYS A 252 16.79 32.95 29.93
N VAL A 253 17.66 33.77 29.33
CA VAL A 253 18.14 33.59 27.95
C VAL A 253 18.95 32.31 27.84
N THR A 254 19.94 32.07 28.71
CA THR A 254 20.77 30.85 28.67
C THR A 254 19.95 29.58 28.83
N VAL A 255 18.95 29.57 29.72
CA VAL A 255 17.99 28.46 29.84
C VAL A 255 17.19 28.26 28.55
N VAL A 256 16.63 29.32 27.96
CA VAL A 256 15.86 29.21 26.71
C VAL A 256 16.71 28.70 25.55
N ASP A 257 17.98 29.09 25.46
CA ASP A 257 18.89 28.64 24.41
C ASP A 257 19.35 27.19 24.60
N ALA A 258 19.65 26.76 25.83
CA ALA A 258 19.89 25.36 26.15
C ALA A 258 18.67 24.48 25.79
N GLN A 259 17.46 24.95 26.11
CA GLN A 259 16.21 24.28 25.79
C GLN A 259 15.93 24.19 24.28
N ARG A 260 16.33 25.20 23.50
CA ARG A 260 16.29 25.17 22.02
C ARG A 260 17.22 24.09 21.45
N VAL A 261 18.46 24.02 21.95
CA VAL A 261 19.44 23.01 21.53
C VAL A 261 18.93 21.59 21.86
N ALA A 262 18.43 21.38 23.08
CA ALA A 262 17.85 20.10 23.50
C ALA A 262 16.66 19.67 22.63
N ALA A 263 15.74 20.59 22.32
CA ALA A 263 14.61 20.32 21.42
C ALA A 263 15.06 19.98 19.99
N HIS A 264 16.10 20.65 19.48
CA HIS A 264 16.65 20.39 18.16
C HIS A 264 17.35 19.02 18.08
N ALA A 265 18.12 18.66 19.10
CA ALA A 265 18.76 17.34 19.21
C ALA A 265 17.73 16.21 19.28
N LEU A 266 16.65 16.37 20.06
CA LEU A 266 15.55 15.42 20.11
C LEU A 266 14.86 15.27 18.74
N ALA A 267 14.59 16.39 18.06
CA ALA A 267 13.99 16.38 16.73
C ALA A 267 14.87 15.66 15.68
N GLN A 268 16.18 15.85 15.71
CA GLN A 268 17.13 15.13 14.85
C GLN A 268 17.11 13.61 15.13
N ARG A 269 17.10 13.20 16.41
CA ARG A 269 16.98 11.78 16.78
C ARG A 269 15.68 11.17 16.26
N HIS A 270 14.55 11.87 16.39
CA HIS A 270 13.26 11.44 15.86
C HIS A 270 13.26 11.31 14.33
N GLN A 271 13.88 12.25 13.62
CA GLN A 271 14.02 12.20 12.17
C GLN A 271 14.83 10.98 11.70
N LEU A 272 15.95 10.66 12.37
CA LEU A 272 16.77 9.49 12.03
C LEU A 272 16.01 8.17 12.25
N GLN A 273 15.31 8.04 13.38
CA GLN A 273 14.49 6.86 13.68
C GLN A 273 13.32 6.69 12.70
N ALA A 274 12.64 7.79 12.35
CA ALA A 274 11.58 7.78 11.34
C ALA A 274 12.11 7.36 9.95
N ALA A 275 13.28 7.89 9.55
CA ALA A 275 13.90 7.55 8.26
C ALA A 275 14.31 6.06 8.17
N GLU A 276 14.68 5.43 9.28
CA GLU A 276 14.97 3.99 9.37
C GLU A 276 13.70 3.15 9.19
N VAL A 277 12.61 3.46 9.89
CA VAL A 277 11.30 2.79 9.71
C VAL A 277 10.76 3.00 8.29
N ASP A 278 10.89 4.21 7.73
CA ASP A 278 10.50 4.48 6.34
C ASP A 278 11.37 3.72 5.33
N ARG A 279 12.63 3.42 5.67
CA ARG A 279 13.51 2.56 4.86
C ARG A 279 13.04 1.11 4.90
N SER A 280 12.65 0.59 6.08
CA SER A 280 12.14 -0.77 6.22
C SER A 280 10.79 -0.95 5.49
N LEU A 281 9.89 0.04 5.58
CA LEU A 281 8.64 0.08 4.83
C LEU A 281 8.86 0.09 3.31
N ARG A 282 9.78 0.92 2.80
CA ARG A 282 10.13 0.95 1.37
C ARG A 282 10.75 -0.37 0.90
N ALA A 283 11.63 -0.98 1.70
CA ALA A 283 12.21 -2.27 1.41
C ALA A 283 11.14 -3.39 1.33
N ARG A 284 10.19 -3.42 2.28
CA ARG A 284 9.07 -4.38 2.25
C ARG A 284 8.17 -4.19 1.02
N LYS A 285 7.75 -2.95 0.72
CA LYS A 285 6.98 -2.64 -0.51
C LYS A 285 7.70 -3.11 -1.79
N ALA A 286 9.01 -2.89 -1.89
CA ALA A 286 9.79 -3.33 -3.04
C ALA A 286 9.88 -4.87 -3.17
N VAL A 287 9.77 -5.62 -2.06
CA VAL A 287 9.62 -7.08 -2.08
C VAL A 287 8.20 -7.48 -2.48
N GLU A 288 7.18 -6.85 -1.88
CA GLU A 288 5.76 -7.09 -2.18
C GLU A 288 5.45 -6.93 -3.69
N GLU A 289 5.97 -5.86 -4.31
CA GLU A 289 5.86 -5.64 -5.76
C GLU A 289 6.56 -6.73 -6.60
N ARG A 290 7.73 -7.21 -6.16
CA ARG A 290 8.45 -8.29 -6.86
C ARG A 290 7.71 -9.61 -6.75
N GLU A 291 7.12 -9.91 -5.60
CA GLU A 291 6.27 -11.08 -5.40
C GLU A 291 5.04 -11.03 -6.33
N LEU A 292 4.35 -9.89 -6.41
CA LEU A 292 3.22 -9.69 -7.32
C LEU A 292 3.62 -9.84 -8.79
N LYS A 293 4.70 -9.16 -9.23
CA LYS A 293 5.25 -9.27 -10.59
C LYS A 293 5.66 -10.72 -10.92
N SER A 294 6.26 -11.43 -9.98
CA SER A 294 6.64 -12.85 -10.13
C SER A 294 5.41 -13.76 -10.25
N LEU A 295 4.38 -13.53 -9.44
CA LEU A 295 3.10 -14.25 -9.52
C LEU A 295 2.41 -14.01 -10.86
N GLU A 296 2.38 -12.77 -11.35
CA GLU A 296 1.80 -12.42 -12.65
C GLU A 296 2.57 -13.06 -13.82
N VAL A 297 3.91 -13.01 -13.82
CA VAL A 297 4.75 -13.70 -14.81
C VAL A 297 4.55 -15.21 -14.77
N LYS A 298 4.51 -15.81 -13.57
CA LYS A 298 4.22 -17.25 -13.40
C LYS A 298 2.83 -17.61 -13.92
N ARG A 299 1.80 -16.80 -13.65
CA ARG A 299 0.43 -16.98 -14.16
C ARG A 299 0.39 -16.92 -15.68
N VAL A 300 1.02 -15.93 -16.31
CA VAL A 300 1.11 -15.80 -17.77
C VAL A 300 1.83 -17.02 -18.37
N ARG A 301 2.90 -17.51 -17.73
CA ARG A 301 3.61 -18.72 -18.16
C ARG A 301 2.76 -19.99 -18.03
N GLU A 302 2.14 -20.23 -16.87
CA GLU A 302 1.21 -21.36 -16.64
C GLU A 302 0.08 -21.35 -17.67
N ARG A 303 -0.46 -20.17 -17.98
CA ARG A 303 -1.50 -20.00 -19.01
C ARG A 303 -0.99 -20.34 -20.41
N ARG A 304 0.15 -19.80 -20.85
CA ARG A 304 0.74 -20.12 -22.18
C ARG A 304 1.06 -21.62 -22.34
N VAL A 305 1.40 -22.31 -21.25
CA VAL A 305 1.58 -23.77 -21.26
C VAL A 305 0.22 -24.47 -21.41
N LYS A 306 -0.83 -24.06 -20.69
CA LYS A 306 -2.19 -24.60 -20.84
C LYS A 306 -2.79 -24.37 -22.23
N ASP A 307 -2.66 -23.15 -22.77
CA ASP A 307 -3.16 -22.79 -24.10
C ASP A 307 -2.48 -23.64 -25.22
N ARG A 308 -1.27 -24.17 -24.95
CA ARG A 308 -0.53 -25.10 -25.81
C ARG A 308 -0.79 -26.58 -25.51
N ALA A 309 -1.32 -26.96 -24.35
CA ALA A 309 -1.31 -28.35 -23.86
C ALA A 309 -2.17 -29.37 -24.66
N GLY A 310 -2.68 -28.98 -25.84
CA GLY A 310 -3.29 -29.86 -26.84
C GLY A 310 -2.89 -29.55 -28.29
N HIS A 311 -1.89 -28.70 -28.55
CA HIS A 311 -1.46 -28.28 -29.88
C HIS A 311 0.07 -28.14 -29.97
N GLU A 312 0.68 -28.66 -31.04
CA GLU A 312 2.11 -28.46 -31.32
C GLU A 312 2.42 -27.03 -31.81
N HIS A 313 1.40 -26.34 -32.31
CA HIS A 313 1.45 -24.96 -32.81
C HIS A 313 1.04 -23.93 -31.75
N MET A 314 1.14 -22.65 -32.10
CA MET A 314 0.71 -21.54 -31.24
C MET A 314 -0.81 -21.42 -31.26
N PRO A 315 -1.42 -20.79 -30.23
CA PRO A 315 -2.88 -20.67 -30.17
C PRO A 315 -3.45 -19.94 -31.39
N ALA A 316 -4.39 -20.57 -32.09
CA ALA A 316 -5.05 -20.05 -33.29
C ALA A 316 -5.53 -18.60 -33.15
N LEU A 317 -5.42 -17.82 -34.23
CA LEU A 317 -5.91 -16.44 -34.34
C LEU A 317 -7.43 -16.35 -34.60
N THR A 318 -8.12 -17.48 -34.64
CA THR A 318 -9.57 -17.51 -34.62
C THR A 318 -10.07 -17.32 -33.18
N LEU A 319 -10.83 -16.25 -32.93
CA LEU A 319 -11.48 -15.95 -31.64
C LEU A 319 -12.68 -16.88 -31.38
N GLU A 320 -12.46 -18.20 -31.34
CA GLU A 320 -13.40 -19.16 -30.77
C GLU A 320 -13.39 -19.09 -29.23
N LEU A 321 -13.72 -17.92 -28.70
CA LEU A 321 -14.00 -17.70 -27.28
C LEU A 321 -15.32 -18.38 -26.93
N LYS A 322 -15.29 -19.71 -26.76
CA LYS A 322 -16.41 -20.46 -26.21
C LYS A 322 -16.74 -19.84 -24.84
N PRO A 323 -17.91 -19.19 -24.67
CA PRO A 323 -18.27 -18.63 -23.37
C PRO A 323 -18.32 -19.76 -22.35
N ARG A 324 -17.99 -19.45 -21.10
CA ARG A 324 -17.91 -20.42 -19.99
C ARG A 324 -19.08 -21.40 -20.07
N GLY A 325 -18.78 -22.64 -20.52
CA GLY A 325 -19.79 -23.67 -20.71
C GLY A 325 -20.61 -23.77 -19.44
N ARG A 326 -21.93 -23.54 -19.56
CA ARG A 326 -22.83 -23.33 -18.41
C ARG A 326 -22.57 -24.44 -17.40
N SER A 327 -21.96 -24.08 -16.26
CA SER A 327 -21.41 -25.07 -15.33
C SER A 327 -22.48 -26.11 -15.02
N ALA A 328 -22.14 -27.39 -15.20
CA ALA A 328 -23.09 -28.49 -15.10
C ALA A 328 -23.90 -28.30 -13.83
N SER A 329 -25.20 -28.02 -13.99
CA SER A 329 -26.03 -27.55 -12.87
C SER A 329 -26.16 -28.71 -11.89
N VAL A 330 -25.33 -28.69 -10.84
CA VAL A 330 -25.27 -29.76 -9.84
C VAL A 330 -26.63 -29.94 -9.16
N ARG A 331 -27.45 -28.87 -9.09
CA ARG A 331 -28.86 -28.95 -8.71
C ARG A 331 -29.70 -29.77 -9.70
N LYS A 332 -29.60 -29.54 -11.02
CA LYS A 332 -30.34 -30.34 -12.02
C LYS A 332 -29.86 -31.79 -12.12
N SER A 333 -28.58 -32.08 -11.89
CA SER A 333 -28.10 -33.47 -11.87
C SER A 333 -28.45 -34.20 -10.58
N LYS A 334 -28.27 -33.58 -9.39
CA LYS A 334 -28.72 -34.17 -8.11
C LYS A 334 -30.22 -34.41 -8.04
N ASN A 335 -31.03 -33.52 -8.64
CA ASN A 335 -32.49 -33.64 -8.62
C ASN A 335 -33.04 -34.50 -9.77
N ARG A 336 -32.20 -35.07 -10.65
CA ARG A 336 -32.67 -35.82 -11.84
C ARG A 336 -33.39 -37.14 -11.50
N TYR A 337 -33.14 -37.67 -10.30
CA TYR A 337 -33.75 -38.89 -9.75
C TYR A 337 -34.68 -38.59 -8.55
N ARG A 338 -34.98 -37.31 -8.26
CA ARG A 338 -36.01 -36.96 -7.29
C ARG A 338 -37.34 -36.89 -8.02
N ASP A 339 -38.13 -37.94 -7.83
CA ASP A 339 -39.48 -38.05 -8.39
C ASP A 339 -40.35 -36.87 -7.93
N PRO A 340 -40.86 -36.03 -8.84
CA PRO A 340 -41.68 -34.87 -8.47
C PRO A 340 -43.01 -35.26 -7.80
N LEU A 341 -43.50 -36.49 -8.00
CA LEU A 341 -44.73 -36.99 -7.37
C LEU A 341 -44.51 -37.27 -5.87
N LYS A 342 -43.37 -37.86 -5.51
CA LYS A 342 -43.04 -38.13 -4.09
C LYS A 342 -42.88 -36.84 -3.29
N ALA A 343 -42.35 -35.79 -3.93
CA ALA A 343 -42.26 -34.44 -3.35
C ALA A 343 -43.61 -33.67 -3.33
N ALA A 344 -44.68 -34.24 -3.89
CA ALA A 344 -46.06 -33.79 -3.72
C ALA A 344 -46.77 -34.55 -2.59
N GLU A 345 -46.58 -35.86 -2.48
CA GLU A 345 -47.06 -36.66 -1.32
C GLU A 345 -46.46 -36.14 0.00
N GLU A 346 -45.17 -35.83 0.05
CA GLU A 346 -44.51 -35.20 1.21
C GLU A 346 -45.09 -33.80 1.58
N ARG A 347 -45.87 -33.15 0.70
CA ARG A 347 -46.58 -31.89 1.00
C ARG A 347 -48.00 -32.10 1.51
N TYR A 348 -48.57 -33.29 1.29
CA TYR A 348 -49.92 -33.67 1.74
C TYR A 348 -49.91 -34.59 2.97
N ALA A 349 -48.74 -35.07 3.41
CA ALA A 349 -48.58 -35.56 4.77
C ALA A 349 -49.06 -34.47 5.77
N PRO A 350 -49.99 -34.78 6.68
CA PRO A 350 -50.44 -33.79 7.66
C PRO A 350 -49.24 -33.38 8.50
N ARG A 351 -48.88 -32.10 8.43
CA ARG A 351 -47.89 -31.51 9.34
C ARG A 351 -48.39 -31.74 10.76
N VAL A 352 -47.72 -32.62 11.49
CA VAL A 352 -47.69 -32.56 12.95
C VAL A 352 -47.34 -31.11 13.29
N PRO A 353 -48.12 -30.42 14.15
CA PRO A 353 -47.83 -29.04 14.47
C PRO A 353 -46.46 -28.99 15.16
N GLU A 354 -45.46 -28.50 14.43
CA GLU A 354 -44.21 -28.05 15.02
C GLU A 354 -44.58 -26.99 16.05
N GLU A 355 -44.35 -27.29 17.33
CA GLU A 355 -44.42 -26.29 18.39
C GLU A 355 -43.45 -25.18 18.01
N LYS A 356 -43.99 -24.05 17.59
CA LYS A 356 -43.17 -22.87 17.31
C LYS A 356 -42.55 -22.45 18.62
N ASP A 357 -41.24 -22.64 18.74
CA ASP A 357 -40.42 -22.04 19.79
C ASP A 357 -40.82 -20.56 19.90
N LYS A 358 -41.58 -20.25 20.95
CA LYS A 358 -41.80 -18.86 21.35
C LYS A 358 -40.42 -18.34 21.71
N PRO A 359 -40.03 -17.12 21.27
CA PRO A 359 -38.73 -16.57 21.63
C PRO A 359 -38.62 -16.56 23.15
N ILE A 360 -37.74 -17.40 23.69
CA ILE A 360 -37.49 -17.49 25.11
C ILE A 360 -36.90 -16.15 25.51
N ASP A 361 -37.63 -15.38 26.31
CA ASP A 361 -37.09 -14.16 26.88
C ASP A 361 -35.98 -14.57 27.86
N LEU A 362 -34.73 -14.35 27.44
CA LEU A 362 -33.54 -14.78 28.16
C LEU A 362 -33.45 -14.16 29.56
N GLN A 363 -34.07 -12.99 29.78
CA GLN A 363 -34.14 -12.40 31.12
C GLN A 363 -35.12 -13.17 32.02
N GLN A 364 -36.26 -13.57 31.48
CA GLN A 364 -37.29 -14.30 32.21
C GLN A 364 -36.83 -15.75 32.51
N ALA A 365 -36.24 -16.43 31.53
CA ALA A 365 -35.63 -17.75 31.73
C ALA A 365 -34.43 -17.74 32.70
N MET A 366 -33.65 -16.64 32.77
CA MET A 366 -32.63 -16.48 33.81
C MET A 366 -33.25 -16.31 35.20
N GLN A 367 -34.33 -15.52 35.34
CA GLN A 367 -35.01 -15.33 36.61
C GLN A 367 -35.67 -16.63 37.11
N ASP A 368 -36.32 -17.39 36.22
CA ASP A 368 -36.91 -18.69 36.54
C ASP A 368 -35.83 -19.72 36.93
N ALA A 369 -34.68 -19.74 36.25
CA ALA A 369 -33.55 -20.60 36.60
C ALA A 369 -32.93 -20.22 37.97
N GLN A 370 -32.85 -18.93 38.30
CA GLN A 370 -32.40 -18.46 39.62
C GLN A 370 -33.41 -18.78 40.73
N ALA A 371 -34.71 -18.69 40.45
CA ALA A 371 -35.76 -19.10 41.37
C ALA A 371 -35.75 -20.63 41.62
N ALA A 372 -35.51 -21.43 40.58
CA ALA A 372 -35.42 -22.89 40.68
C ALA A 372 -34.15 -23.41 41.40
N GLN A 373 -33.07 -22.63 41.44
CA GLN A 373 -31.80 -22.99 42.10
C GLN A 373 -31.71 -22.57 43.58
N SER A 374 -32.84 -22.36 44.27
CA SER A 374 -32.88 -22.04 45.71
C SER A 374 -33.27 -23.26 46.58
N PRO A 375 -32.31 -24.06 47.10
CA PRO A 375 -32.62 -25.26 47.89
C PRO A 375 -32.76 -24.97 49.40
N PHE A 376 -33.46 -23.90 49.80
CA PHE A 376 -33.72 -23.60 51.21
C PHE A 376 -35.14 -23.08 51.44
N PRO A 377 -35.86 -23.55 52.47
CA PRO A 377 -37.18 -23.00 52.82
C PRO A 377 -37.06 -21.55 53.31
N LYS A 378 -38.11 -20.76 53.08
CA LYS A 378 -38.17 -19.32 53.43
C LYS A 378 -37.66 -19.05 54.85
N ALA A 379 -36.53 -18.35 54.95
CA ALA A 379 -36.12 -17.74 56.21
C ALA A 379 -37.09 -16.60 56.56
N VAL A 380 -37.51 -16.56 57.82
CA VAL A 380 -38.27 -15.44 58.39
C VAL A 380 -37.35 -14.23 58.46
N ASP A 381 -37.78 -13.09 57.90
CA ASP A 381 -36.98 -11.87 57.92
C ASP A 381 -37.04 -11.21 59.31
N LEU A 382 -35.95 -11.38 60.06
CA LEU A 382 -35.78 -10.82 61.41
C LEU A 382 -35.35 -9.34 61.39
N GLN A 383 -35.05 -8.76 60.23
CA GLN A 383 -34.59 -7.37 60.14
C GLN A 383 -35.76 -6.37 60.10
N ASP A 384 -36.88 -6.73 59.48
CA ASP A 384 -38.10 -5.90 59.48
C ASP A 384 -38.82 -5.87 60.86
N ALA A 385 -38.42 -6.75 61.77
CA ALA A 385 -38.84 -6.76 63.18
C ALA A 385 -37.99 -5.82 64.08
N PHE A 386 -36.77 -5.47 63.67
CA PHE A 386 -35.86 -4.62 64.46
C PHE A 386 -35.91 -3.13 64.06
N THR A 387 -36.20 -2.82 62.80
CA THR A 387 -36.23 -1.43 62.29
C THR A 387 -37.51 -0.66 62.66
N ARG A 388 -38.59 -1.34 63.07
CA ARG A 388 -39.84 -0.67 63.50
C ARG A 388 -39.85 -0.20 64.96
N VAL A 389 -38.80 -0.49 65.74
CA VAL A 389 -38.71 -0.14 67.18
C VAL A 389 -37.81 1.10 67.43
N ALA A 390 -37.06 1.56 66.43
CA ALA A 390 -36.32 2.81 66.44
C ALA A 390 -36.75 3.66 65.22
N GLY A 391 -37.64 4.64 65.32
CA GLY A 391 -37.97 5.46 66.48
C GLY A 391 -37.29 6.83 66.36
N SER A 392 -38.05 7.79 65.84
CA SER A 392 -37.88 9.25 65.97
C SER A 392 -36.56 9.93 65.53
N GLY A 393 -36.67 10.79 64.52
CA GLY A 393 -36.73 12.24 64.82
C GLY A 393 -35.70 13.17 64.17
N LYS A 394 -36.23 14.23 63.52
CA LYS A 394 -35.58 15.51 63.12
C LYS A 394 -34.39 15.43 62.12
N GLY A 395 -34.17 16.42 61.24
CA GLY A 395 -34.98 17.61 60.93
C GLY A 395 -34.18 18.65 60.10
N GLU A 396 -34.92 19.40 59.26
CA GLU A 396 -34.67 20.79 58.80
C GLU A 396 -33.46 21.17 57.91
N ASP A 397 -33.78 21.93 56.83
CA ASP A 397 -33.05 23.05 56.17
C ASP A 397 -31.59 22.88 55.65
N SER A 398 -31.05 23.58 54.62
CA SER A 398 -31.51 24.50 53.53
C SER A 398 -30.31 24.69 52.56
N GLY A 399 -30.32 25.36 51.38
CA GLY A 399 -31.38 25.97 50.55
C GLY A 399 -30.81 27.05 49.57
N GLY A 400 -30.81 26.79 48.25
CA GLY A 400 -30.39 27.74 47.18
C GLY A 400 -28.88 27.76 46.83
N ASP A 401 -28.39 28.39 45.75
CA ASP A 401 -29.01 28.89 44.50
C ASP A 401 -27.88 29.29 43.49
N GLY A 402 -28.19 29.50 42.19
CA GLY A 402 -27.29 30.07 41.15
C GLY A 402 -26.34 29.06 40.45
N ASP A 403 -26.28 28.82 39.13
CA ASP A 403 -26.50 29.59 37.88
C ASP A 403 -25.20 30.06 37.18
N ASP A 404 -25.28 30.16 35.85
CA ASP A 404 -24.37 30.74 34.85
C ASP A 404 -23.08 30.03 34.37
N GLY A 405 -22.81 30.14 33.05
CA GLY A 405 -21.43 30.32 32.57
C GLY A 405 -20.88 29.55 31.35
N ALA A 406 -21.68 28.98 30.42
CA ALA A 406 -21.12 28.27 29.26
C ALA A 406 -20.60 29.22 28.14
N ILE A 407 -19.27 29.34 27.99
CA ILE A 407 -18.63 30.16 26.92
C ILE A 407 -18.14 29.29 25.75
N VAL A 408 -18.76 29.43 24.58
CA VAL A 408 -18.34 28.79 23.32
C VAL A 408 -17.34 29.67 22.56
N GLN A 409 -16.18 29.12 22.22
CA GLN A 409 -15.11 29.83 21.49
C GLN A 409 -15.34 29.81 19.96
N LYS A 410 -15.17 30.97 19.31
CA LYS A 410 -15.14 31.09 17.83
C LYS A 410 -13.69 30.95 17.31
N PRO A 411 -13.44 30.21 16.22
CA PRO A 411 -12.12 30.16 15.59
C PRO A 411 -11.83 31.37 14.68
N ILE A 412 -10.57 31.78 14.64
CA ILE A 412 -10.06 32.92 13.87
C ILE A 412 -9.64 32.45 12.46
N SER A 413 -10.16 33.08 11.40
CA SER A 413 -9.73 32.85 10.02
C SER A 413 -8.57 33.76 9.61
N ARG A 414 -7.59 33.18 8.89
CA ARG A 414 -6.38 33.88 8.41
C ARG A 414 -6.69 34.88 7.30
N SER A 415 -6.07 36.05 7.38
CA SER A 415 -6.02 37.02 6.29
C SER A 415 -5.07 36.60 5.17
N THR A 416 -5.52 36.72 3.92
CA THR A 416 -4.70 36.64 2.72
C THR A 416 -4.14 38.01 2.36
N ARG A 417 -2.82 38.11 2.19
CA ARG A 417 -2.13 39.36 1.81
C ARG A 417 -1.70 39.25 0.35
N ALA A 418 -2.43 39.88 -0.56
CA ALA A 418 -2.08 39.97 -1.97
C ALA A 418 -1.32 41.28 -2.25
N SER A 419 -0.39 41.23 -3.20
CA SER A 419 0.61 42.26 -3.47
C SER A 419 0.15 43.35 -4.43
N GLU A 420 0.38 44.61 -4.07
CA GLU A 420 0.44 45.72 -5.01
C GLU A 420 1.76 45.68 -5.82
N ARG A 421 1.68 45.91 -7.14
CA ARG A 421 2.64 46.71 -7.95
C ARG A 421 2.29 46.67 -9.44
N GLY A 422 2.29 47.85 -10.08
CA GLY A 422 2.58 47.98 -11.52
C GLY A 422 1.45 48.54 -12.41
N ARG A 423 1.37 49.87 -12.54
CA ARG A 423 0.88 50.60 -13.73
C ARG A 423 1.33 52.06 -13.69
N GLY A 424 1.69 52.62 -14.85
CA GLY A 424 2.28 53.96 -15.01
C GLY A 424 3.81 53.93 -14.88
N GLU A 425 4.61 54.38 -15.85
CA GLU A 425 4.32 54.99 -17.17
C GLU A 425 5.13 54.30 -18.29
#